data_AF-A0A9E8HJM6-F1
#
_entry.id   AF-A0A9E8HJM6-F1
#
_cell.length_a   1.000
_cell.length_b   1.000
_cell.length_c   1.000
_cell.angle_alpha   90.00
_cell.angle_beta   90.00
_cell.angle_gamma   90.00
#
_symmetry.space_group_name_H-M   'P 1'
#
loop_
_entity.id
_entity.type
_entity.pdbx_description
1 polymer ?
#
loop_
_entity_poly.entity_id
_entity_poly.type
_entity_poly.pdbx_seq_one_letter_code
_entity_poly.pdbx_strand_id
1 'polypeptide(L)'
;MAIHNIDGTHLKRQKGIALFITLVMLLIMTLLALYSMQGTILEEKMSGNSRDRSMAFQAAEAALRSGEAYLAAQTIIPTSSFTSTGNADGLWTQAAAGASPRWEANIWSDNTKSKAVSTSLSGLASNPRYIIEYITEVVEEEDKVNLQNIGETTGSGSVNIYRITAYGVGGSANARVLLQTTYGKKI
;
A
#
# COMPACT_ATOMS: atom_id res chain seq x y z
N MET A 1 6.15 -16.75 -102.68
CA MET A 1 6.80 -15.77 -101.79
C MET A 1 5.72 -15.13 -100.92
N ALA A 2 5.53 -15.62 -99.70
CA ALA A 2 4.82 -14.92 -98.62
C ALA A 2 5.17 -15.62 -97.30
N ILE A 3 5.86 -14.89 -96.43
CA ILE A 3 6.31 -15.28 -95.09
C ILE A 3 5.20 -14.95 -94.10
N HIS A 4 4.74 -15.92 -93.31
CA HIS A 4 3.80 -15.68 -92.20
C HIS A 4 4.62 -15.45 -90.93
N ASN A 5 4.67 -14.20 -90.48
CA ASN A 5 5.41 -13.75 -89.32
C ASN A 5 4.70 -14.22 -88.04
N ILE A 6 5.44 -14.86 -87.15
CA ILE A 6 4.95 -15.34 -85.84
C ILE A 6 5.07 -14.16 -84.88
N ASP A 7 3.96 -13.53 -84.53
CA ASP A 7 3.94 -12.43 -83.56
C ASP A 7 4.28 -12.97 -82.16
N GLY A 8 5.53 -12.77 -81.76
CA GLY A 8 6.02 -13.07 -80.41
C GLY A 8 5.31 -12.19 -79.39
N THR A 9 4.56 -12.81 -78.48
CA THR A 9 3.93 -12.12 -77.34
C THR A 9 5.02 -11.63 -76.39
N HIS A 10 5.33 -10.34 -76.48
CA HIS A 10 6.25 -9.66 -75.56
C HIS A 10 5.67 -9.67 -74.14
N LEU A 11 6.07 -10.65 -73.33
CA LEU A 11 5.87 -10.63 -71.88
C LEU A 11 6.69 -9.45 -71.32
N LYS A 12 6.02 -8.32 -71.07
CA LYS A 12 6.61 -7.14 -70.44
C LYS A 12 7.27 -7.55 -69.12
N ARG A 13 8.60 -7.49 -69.10
CA ARG A 13 9.43 -7.77 -67.93
C ARG A 13 9.31 -6.60 -66.95
N GLN A 14 8.41 -6.71 -65.98
CA GLN A 14 8.31 -5.76 -64.86
C GLN A 14 9.65 -5.73 -64.11
N LYS A 15 10.24 -4.54 -63.98
CA LYS A 15 11.44 -4.30 -63.19
C LYS A 15 11.18 -3.14 -62.23
N GLY A 16 11.39 -3.36 -60.93
CA GLY A 16 11.67 -2.30 -59.95
C GLY A 16 10.61 -2.03 -58.89
N ILE A 17 9.30 -2.09 -59.21
CA ILE A 17 8.28 -1.59 -58.28
C ILE A 17 7.84 -2.59 -57.20
N ALA A 18 8.03 -3.89 -57.45
CA ALA A 18 7.61 -4.95 -56.52
C ALA A 18 8.29 -4.83 -55.15
N LEU A 19 9.59 -4.55 -55.10
CA LEU A 19 10.34 -4.37 -53.86
C LEU A 19 9.79 -3.18 -53.03
N PHE A 20 9.48 -2.08 -53.70
CA PHE A 20 8.93 -0.89 -53.05
C PHE A 20 7.55 -1.18 -52.44
N ILE A 21 6.66 -1.84 -53.19
CA ILE A 21 5.33 -2.22 -52.69
C ILE A 21 5.46 -3.17 -51.50
N THR A 22 6.37 -4.15 -51.55
CA THR A 22 6.59 -5.07 -50.43
C THR A 22 7.14 -4.35 -49.19
N LEU A 23 8.01 -3.36 -49.36
CA LEU A 23 8.55 -2.58 -48.25
C LEU A 23 7.47 -1.73 -47.59
N VAL A 24 6.63 -1.06 -48.38
CA VAL A 24 5.50 -0.26 -47.87
C VAL A 24 4.50 -1.16 -47.14
N MET A 25 4.15 -2.31 -47.72
CA MET A 25 3.26 -3.28 -47.07
C MET A 25 3.86 -3.80 -45.75
N LEU A 26 5.15 -4.14 -45.73
CA LEU A 26 5.85 -4.59 -44.52
C LEU A 26 5.86 -3.50 -43.44
N LEU A 27 6.10 -2.25 -43.82
CA LEU A 27 6.06 -1.11 -42.90
C LEU A 27 4.66 -0.96 -42.29
N ILE A 28 3.60 -1.01 -43.10
CA ILE A 28 2.21 -0.90 -42.63
C ILE A 28 1.87 -2.05 -41.67
N MET A 29 2.21 -3.30 -42.03
CA MET A 29 1.99 -4.45 -41.15
C MET A 29 2.70 -4.30 -39.81
N THR A 30 3.95 -3.81 -39.82
CA THR A 30 4.72 -3.59 -38.59
C THR A 30 4.05 -2.55 -37.69
N LEU A 31 3.58 -1.45 -38.26
CA LEU A 31 2.88 -0.41 -37.50
C LEU A 31 1.58 -0.95 -36.88
N LEU A 32 0.77 -1.69 -37.65
CA LEU A 32 -0.45 -2.31 -37.15
C LEU A 32 -0.17 -3.28 -36.00
N ALA A 33 0.88 -4.09 -36.11
CA ALA A 33 1.31 -4.98 -35.04
C ALA A 33 1.71 -4.21 -33.77
N LEU A 34 2.49 -3.13 -33.90
CA LEU A 34 2.90 -2.31 -32.75
C LEU A 34 1.71 -1.62 -32.07
N TYR A 35 0.77 -1.06 -32.84
CA TYR A 35 -0.44 -0.44 -32.29
C TYR A 35 -1.28 -1.44 -31.50
N SER A 36 -1.39 -2.69 -31.98
CA SER A 36 -2.10 -3.74 -31.25
C SER A 36 -1.44 -4.10 -29.91
N MET A 37 -0.10 -4.03 -29.81
CA MET A 37 0.63 -4.39 -28.59
C MET A 37 0.63 -3.30 -27.52
N GLN A 38 0.49 -2.02 -27.89
CA GLN A 38 0.53 -0.90 -26.95
C GLN A 38 -0.55 -1.02 -25.86
N GLY A 39 -1.76 -1.46 -26.22
CA GLY A 39 -2.85 -1.66 -25.27
C GLY A 39 -2.52 -2.74 -24.22
N THR A 40 -2.04 -3.90 -24.68
CA THR A 40 -1.64 -5.01 -23.80
C THR A 40 -0.55 -4.61 -22.81
N ILE A 41 0.45 -3.83 -23.25
CA ILE A 41 1.52 -3.35 -22.36
C ILE A 41 0.97 -2.42 -21.27
N LEU A 42 0.01 -1.56 -21.62
CA LEU A 42 -0.62 -0.66 -20.65
C LEU A 42 -1.44 -1.45 -19.63
N GLU A 43 -2.23 -2.41 -20.08
CA GLU A 43 -3.03 -3.30 -19.21
C GLU A 43 -2.14 -4.13 -18.28
N GLU A 44 -1.03 -4.66 -18.79
CA GLU A 44 -0.05 -5.40 -17.97
C GLU A 44 0.54 -4.51 -16.86
N LYS A 45 0.93 -3.27 -17.20
CA LYS A 45 1.45 -2.31 -16.21
C LYS A 45 0.40 -1.93 -15.16
N MET A 46 -0.84 -1.69 -15.59
CA MET A 46 -1.94 -1.38 -14.67
C MET A 46 -2.26 -2.57 -13.76
N SER A 47 -2.27 -3.78 -14.31
CA SER A 47 -2.46 -5.04 -13.56
C SER A 47 -1.36 -5.25 -12.53
N GLY A 48 -0.09 -5.03 -12.93
CA GLY A 48 1.07 -5.10 -12.03
C GLY A 48 0.96 -4.09 -10.88
N ASN A 49 0.68 -2.83 -11.18
CA ASN A 49 0.50 -1.79 -10.15
C ASN A 49 -0.70 -2.09 -9.21
N SER A 50 -1.80 -2.58 -9.76
CA SER A 50 -2.99 -2.96 -8.97
C SER A 50 -2.69 -4.12 -8.02
N ARG A 51 -1.96 -5.13 -8.50
CA ARG A 51 -1.49 -6.26 -7.70
C ARG A 51 -0.56 -5.80 -6.58
N ASP A 52 0.44 -4.98 -6.89
CA ASP A 52 1.37 -4.43 -5.91
C ASP A 52 0.65 -3.64 -4.83
N ARG A 53 -0.31 -2.79 -5.21
CA ARG A 53 -1.14 -2.02 -4.27
C ARG A 53 -2.01 -2.91 -3.40
N SER A 54 -2.58 -3.97 -3.96
CA SER A 54 -3.39 -4.95 -3.22
C SER A 54 -2.54 -5.70 -2.19
N MET A 55 -1.31 -6.09 -2.55
CA MET A 55 -0.36 -6.70 -1.62
C MET A 55 0.03 -5.73 -0.49
N ALA A 56 0.31 -4.46 -0.83
CA ALA A 56 0.62 -3.43 0.16
C ALA A 56 -0.54 -3.24 1.17
N PHE A 57 -1.78 -3.28 0.68
CA PHE A 57 -2.97 -3.18 1.52
C PHE A 57 -3.10 -4.37 2.48
N GLN A 58 -2.96 -5.61 1.99
CA GLN A 58 -3.00 -6.80 2.84
C GLN A 58 -1.89 -6.78 3.91
N ALA A 59 -0.69 -6.30 3.54
CA ALA A 59 0.41 -6.14 4.47
C ALA A 59 0.11 -5.09 5.56
N ALA A 60 -0.47 -3.95 5.17
CA ALA A 60 -0.89 -2.92 6.11
C ALA A 60 -1.99 -3.46 7.06
N GLU A 61 -2.95 -4.25 6.56
CA GLU A 61 -3.98 -4.88 7.40
C GLU A 61 -3.38 -5.88 8.39
N ALA A 62 -2.41 -6.68 7.97
CA ALA A 62 -1.70 -7.61 8.86
C ALA A 62 -0.96 -6.87 9.99
N ALA A 63 -0.33 -5.73 9.68
CA ALA A 63 0.31 -4.90 10.69
C ALA A 63 -0.70 -4.21 11.62
N LEU A 64 -1.84 -3.75 11.07
CA LEU A 64 -2.93 -3.16 11.85
C LEU A 64 -3.47 -4.14 12.88
N ARG A 65 -3.83 -5.35 12.44
CA ARG A 65 -4.30 -6.44 13.32
C ARG A 65 -3.28 -6.82 14.38
N SER A 66 -1.99 -6.78 14.04
CA SER A 66 -0.92 -7.04 15.00
C SER A 66 -0.83 -5.97 16.09
N GLY A 67 -1.02 -4.70 15.72
CA GLY A 67 -1.11 -3.58 16.68
C GLY A 67 -2.34 -3.69 17.58
N GLU A 68 -3.50 -4.06 17.03
CA GLU A 68 -4.71 -4.31 17.81
C GLU A 68 -4.54 -5.50 18.76
N ALA A 69 -3.95 -6.60 18.29
CA ALA A 69 -3.66 -7.77 19.12
C ALA A 69 -2.67 -7.43 20.25
N TYR A 70 -1.68 -6.57 19.98
CA TYR A 70 -0.80 -6.05 21.03
C TYR A 70 -1.60 -5.31 22.10
N LEU A 71 -2.49 -4.38 21.73
CA LEU A 71 -3.33 -3.65 22.68
C LEU A 71 -4.27 -4.57 23.47
N ALA A 72 -4.86 -5.57 22.81
CA ALA A 72 -5.76 -6.54 23.41
C ALA A 72 -5.06 -7.48 24.41
N ALA A 73 -3.79 -7.82 24.16
CA ALA A 73 -3.01 -8.72 25.01
C ALA A 73 -2.52 -8.06 26.32
N GLN A 74 -2.42 -6.74 26.36
CA GLN A 74 -2.04 -6.03 27.59
C GLN A 74 -3.25 -5.97 28.54
N THR A 75 -3.05 -5.91 29.85
CA THR A 75 -4.14 -5.54 30.78
C THR A 75 -4.21 -4.02 30.91
N ILE A 76 -3.08 -3.41 31.28
CA ILE A 76 -2.89 -1.97 31.37
C ILE A 76 -1.60 -1.63 30.61
N ILE A 77 -1.62 -0.55 29.84
CA ILE A 77 -0.41 0.01 29.22
C ILE A 77 -0.14 1.34 29.95
N PRO A 78 0.96 1.44 30.72
CA PRO A 78 1.30 2.69 31.38
C PRO A 78 1.43 3.82 30.35
N THR A 79 0.87 4.99 30.64
CA THR A 79 1.00 6.17 29.78
C THR A 79 2.46 6.59 29.58
N SER A 80 3.33 6.26 30.55
CA SER A 80 4.78 6.46 30.47
C SER A 80 5.49 5.62 29.39
N SER A 81 4.85 4.56 28.88
CA SER A 81 5.38 3.78 27.76
C SER A 81 5.27 4.52 26.43
N PHE A 82 4.39 5.52 26.32
CA PHE A 82 4.22 6.35 25.13
C PHE A 82 5.17 7.54 25.18
N THR A 83 5.99 7.71 24.15
CA THR A 83 6.99 8.80 24.10
C THR A 83 6.78 9.68 22.88
N SER A 84 7.30 10.91 22.93
CA SER A 84 7.25 11.83 21.78
C SER A 84 8.22 11.48 20.66
N THR A 85 9.08 10.47 20.86
CA THR A 85 10.10 10.00 19.90
C THR A 85 9.85 8.58 19.40
N GLY A 86 8.80 7.91 19.90
CA GLY A 86 8.56 6.50 19.65
C GLY A 86 9.46 5.60 20.49
N ASN A 87 9.16 4.31 20.45
CA ASN A 87 9.99 3.25 21.00
C ASN A 87 9.98 2.01 20.09
N ALA A 88 10.68 0.95 20.48
CA ALA A 88 10.78 -0.28 19.69
C ALA A 88 9.45 -1.02 19.49
N ASP A 89 8.44 -0.74 20.32
CA ASP A 89 7.08 -1.26 20.19
C ASP A 89 6.16 -0.33 19.39
N GLY A 90 6.71 0.78 18.87
CA GLY A 90 5.99 1.76 18.08
C GLY A 90 4.98 2.58 18.87
N LEU A 91 5.20 2.78 20.17
CA LEU A 91 4.29 3.57 21.03
C LEU A 91 4.64 5.05 21.02
N TRP A 92 3.67 5.90 20.72
CA TRP A 92 3.83 7.34 20.58
C TRP A 92 2.83 8.13 21.41
N THR A 93 3.26 9.29 21.91
CA THR A 93 2.31 10.31 22.34
C THR A 93 1.69 11.00 21.11
N GLN A 94 0.43 11.41 21.24
CA GLN A 94 -0.24 12.21 20.23
C GLN A 94 0.62 13.40 19.80
N ALA A 95 0.68 13.66 18.49
CA ALA A 95 1.31 14.88 17.99
C ALA A 95 0.61 16.12 18.55
N ALA A 96 1.39 17.14 18.93
CA ALA A 96 0.84 18.42 19.39
C ALA A 96 -0.03 19.06 18.29
N ALA A 97 -1.02 19.86 18.69
CA ALA A 97 -1.85 20.58 17.73
C ALA A 97 -0.99 21.45 16.82
N GLY A 98 -1.15 21.30 15.50
CA GLY A 98 -0.36 22.01 14.48
C GLY A 98 1.01 21.40 14.16
N ALA A 99 1.45 20.35 14.86
CA ALA A 99 2.64 19.59 14.47
C ALA A 99 2.31 18.56 13.38
N SER A 100 3.32 18.18 12.59
CA SER A 100 3.17 17.09 11.61
C SER A 100 2.74 15.80 12.30
N PRO A 101 1.77 15.05 11.73
CA PRO A 101 1.38 13.74 12.23
C PRO A 101 2.56 12.79 12.38
N ARG A 102 2.54 11.91 13.40
CA ARG A 102 3.65 10.99 13.68
C ARG A 102 3.97 10.07 12.50
N TRP A 103 2.95 9.64 11.77
CA TRP A 103 3.08 8.75 10.61
C TRP A 103 3.71 9.41 9.37
N GLU A 104 3.80 10.74 9.32
CA GLU A 104 4.50 11.47 8.25
C GLU A 104 6.01 11.58 8.51
N ALA A 105 6.46 11.31 9.74
CA ALA A 105 7.88 11.29 10.05
C ALA A 105 8.57 10.09 9.37
N ASN A 106 9.87 10.20 9.09
CA ASN A 106 10.66 9.10 8.52
C ASN A 106 10.96 8.01 9.57
N ILE A 107 9.91 7.29 9.97
CA ILE A 107 9.93 6.31 11.08
C ILE A 107 9.76 4.86 10.61
N TRP A 108 9.32 4.66 9.37
CA TRP A 108 8.95 3.36 8.81
C TRP A 108 10.14 2.49 8.41
N SER A 109 11.37 3.01 8.54
CA SER A 109 12.61 2.23 8.40
C SER A 109 13.33 2.02 9.72
N ASP A 110 12.80 2.55 10.83
CA ASP A 110 13.49 2.63 12.12
C ASP A 110 12.82 1.71 13.16
N ASN A 111 13.55 0.67 13.57
CA ASN A 111 13.12 -0.30 14.58
C ASN A 111 13.06 0.28 16.00
N THR A 112 13.54 1.49 16.22
CA THR A 112 13.43 2.20 17.51
C THR A 112 12.19 3.09 17.58
N LYS A 113 11.45 3.20 16.48
CA LYS A 113 10.33 4.14 16.31
C LYS A 113 9.03 3.50 15.84
N SER A 114 9.11 2.38 15.14
CA SER A 114 7.95 1.63 14.66
C SER A 114 8.21 0.13 14.80
N LYS A 115 7.13 -0.64 15.00
CA LYS A 115 7.25 -2.10 15.14
C LYS A 115 7.12 -2.78 13.79
N ALA A 116 8.09 -3.61 13.43
CA ALA A 116 7.97 -4.51 12.28
C ALA A 116 7.15 -5.75 12.62
N VAL A 117 6.32 -6.18 11.68
CA VAL A 117 5.45 -7.36 11.84
C VAL A 117 5.91 -8.45 10.88
N SER A 118 6.23 -9.61 11.44
CA SER A 118 6.46 -10.82 10.67
C SER A 118 5.11 -11.35 10.17
N THR A 119 4.99 -11.54 8.86
CA THR A 119 3.77 -12.04 8.21
C THR A 119 4.09 -13.23 7.32
N SER A 120 3.10 -14.08 7.07
CA SER A 120 3.19 -15.18 6.10
C SER A 120 2.99 -14.71 4.65
N LEU A 121 2.70 -13.43 4.43
CA LEU A 121 2.61 -12.82 3.10
C LEU A 121 3.98 -12.87 2.41
N SER A 122 4.04 -13.47 1.23
CA SER A 122 5.26 -13.58 0.42
C SER A 122 5.33 -12.49 -0.66
N GLY A 123 6.54 -12.22 -1.14
CA GLY A 123 6.76 -11.26 -2.23
C GLY A 123 6.64 -9.79 -1.82
N LEU A 124 6.63 -9.47 -0.53
CA LEU A 124 6.69 -8.09 -0.04
C LEU A 124 8.12 -7.55 -0.15
N ALA A 125 8.27 -6.27 -0.51
CA ALA A 125 9.58 -5.62 -0.56
C ALA A 125 10.17 -5.37 0.84
N SER A 126 9.33 -5.20 1.86
CA SER A 126 9.74 -5.13 3.26
C SER A 126 8.59 -5.55 4.19
N ASN A 127 8.93 -5.98 5.40
CA ASN A 127 7.92 -6.31 6.41
C ASN A 127 7.04 -5.09 6.71
N PRO A 128 5.72 -5.27 6.85
CA PRO A 128 4.82 -4.20 7.24
C PRO A 128 5.06 -3.79 8.69
N ARG A 129 4.66 -2.58 9.04
CA ARG A 129 4.98 -1.97 10.33
C ARG A 129 3.78 -1.24 10.90
N TYR A 130 3.74 -1.05 12.21
CA TYR A 130 2.72 -0.22 12.85
C TYR A 130 3.32 0.73 13.89
N ILE A 131 2.53 1.76 14.20
CA ILE A 131 2.66 2.61 15.38
C ILE A 131 1.32 2.73 16.08
N ILE A 132 1.36 3.00 17.38
CA ILE A 132 0.21 3.21 18.24
C ILE A 132 0.38 4.53 18.95
N GLU A 133 -0.58 5.44 18.77
CA GLU A 133 -0.65 6.70 19.47
C GLU A 133 -1.68 6.61 20.59
N TYR A 134 -1.31 7.04 21.80
CA TYR A 134 -2.27 7.28 22.86
C TYR A 134 -2.95 8.63 22.64
N ILE A 135 -4.29 8.66 22.61
CA ILE A 135 -5.08 9.86 22.36
C ILE A 135 -5.60 10.43 23.68
N THR A 136 -6.45 9.69 24.38
CA THR A 136 -7.08 10.17 25.61
C THR A 136 -7.73 9.01 26.38
N GLU A 137 -8.06 9.25 27.64
CA GLU A 137 -8.88 8.39 28.48
C GLU A 137 -10.27 9.03 28.58
N VAL A 138 -11.31 8.25 28.30
CA VAL A 138 -12.71 8.68 28.47
C VAL A 138 -13.25 7.99 29.71
N VAL A 139 -13.56 8.76 30.74
CA VAL A 139 -14.15 8.27 31.99
C VAL A 139 -15.67 8.32 31.85
N GLU A 140 -16.36 7.19 32.05
CA GLU A 140 -17.83 7.20 32.10
C GLU A 140 -18.28 7.77 33.44
N GLU A 141 -18.58 9.07 33.50
CA GLU A 141 -19.16 9.69 34.70
C GLU A 141 -20.56 9.12 34.96
N GLU A 142 -20.67 8.07 35.77
CA GLU A 142 -21.87 7.89 36.60
C GLU A 142 -21.76 8.89 37.75
N ASP A 143 -22.61 9.92 37.74
CA ASP A 143 -22.74 10.90 38.81
C ASP A 143 -23.36 10.21 40.06
N LYS A 144 -22.53 9.48 40.80
CA LYS A 144 -22.86 8.89 42.10
C LYS A 144 -21.88 9.42 43.14
N VAL A 145 -22.35 10.38 43.93
CA VAL A 145 -21.66 10.85 45.14
C VAL A 145 -21.60 9.69 46.14
N ASN A 146 -20.52 8.93 46.12
CA ASN A 146 -20.28 7.85 47.08
C ASN A 146 -19.65 8.42 48.36
N LEU A 147 -20.48 8.84 49.32
CA LEU A 147 -20.04 9.39 50.62
C LEU A 147 -19.39 8.34 51.54
N GLN A 148 -19.36 7.05 51.16
CA GLN A 148 -18.79 5.99 51.97
C GLN A 148 -17.40 5.53 51.51
N ASN A 149 -16.87 6.03 50.39
CA ASN A 149 -15.57 5.64 49.88
C ASN A 149 -14.75 6.85 49.43
N ILE A 150 -14.15 7.57 50.39
CA ILE A 150 -13.21 8.65 50.10
C ILE A 150 -11.84 8.03 49.84
N GLY A 151 -11.44 7.92 48.58
CA GLY A 151 -10.07 7.57 48.20
C GLY A 151 -9.91 6.38 47.26
N GLU A 152 -10.99 5.72 46.84
CA GLU A 152 -10.91 4.61 45.90
C GLU A 152 -11.91 4.80 44.75
N THR A 153 -11.42 5.27 43.61
CA THR A 153 -12.16 5.32 42.33
C THR A 153 -12.29 3.89 41.79
N THR A 154 -13.15 3.10 42.41
CA THR A 154 -13.56 1.79 41.88
C THR A 154 -15.04 1.89 41.53
N GLY A 155 -15.36 2.38 40.33
CA GLY A 155 -16.76 2.52 39.93
C GLY A 155 -17.07 3.21 38.61
N SER A 156 -16.10 3.79 37.92
CA SER A 156 -16.29 4.32 36.57
C SER A 156 -15.41 3.52 35.60
N GLY A 157 -16.03 2.81 34.67
CA GLY A 157 -15.27 2.14 33.61
C GLY A 157 -14.67 3.19 32.70
N SER A 158 -13.36 3.38 32.74
CA SER A 158 -12.70 4.27 31.79
C SER A 158 -12.33 3.50 30.51
N VAL A 159 -12.25 4.22 29.40
CA VAL A 159 -11.89 3.70 28.09
C VAL A 159 -10.71 4.49 27.55
N ASN A 160 -9.57 3.83 27.39
CA ASN A 160 -8.42 4.40 26.72
C ASN A 160 -8.60 4.33 25.20
N ILE A 161 -8.46 5.48 24.55
CA ILE A 161 -8.53 5.61 23.10
C ILE A 161 -7.13 5.65 22.52
N TYR A 162 -6.86 4.73 21.61
CA TYR A 162 -5.62 4.64 20.85
C TYR A 162 -5.91 4.86 19.37
N ARG A 163 -4.91 5.39 18.65
CA ARG A 163 -4.91 5.43 17.19
C ARG A 163 -3.78 4.57 16.68
N ILE A 164 -4.11 3.57 15.87
CA ILE A 164 -3.12 2.68 15.28
C ILE A 164 -2.94 3.10 13.83
N THR A 165 -1.69 3.35 13.43
CA THR A 165 -1.35 3.58 12.03
C THR A 165 -0.47 2.45 11.55
N ALA A 166 -0.89 1.75 10.51
CA ALA A 166 -0.18 0.64 9.91
C ALA A 166 0.33 1.03 8.52
N TYR A 167 1.55 0.60 8.22
CA TYR A 167 2.28 0.86 6.99
C TYR A 167 2.62 -0.46 6.32
N GLY A 168 2.07 -0.69 5.13
CA GLY A 168 2.35 -1.85 4.29
C GLY A 168 3.13 -1.46 3.05
N VAL A 169 4.05 -2.33 2.64
CA VAL A 169 4.82 -2.20 1.39
C VAL A 169 4.51 -3.42 0.52
N GLY A 170 4.12 -3.20 -0.73
CA GLY A 170 3.76 -4.24 -1.69
C GLY A 170 4.97 -4.93 -2.31
N GLY A 171 4.79 -5.48 -3.51
CA GLY A 171 5.87 -6.15 -4.26
C GLY A 171 7.02 -5.23 -4.65
N SER A 172 6.73 -3.96 -4.85
CA SER A 172 7.72 -2.91 -5.07
C SER A 172 7.82 -1.97 -3.87
N ALA A 173 9.02 -1.43 -3.63
CA ALA A 173 9.27 -0.47 -2.55
C ALA A 173 8.48 0.87 -2.69
N ASN A 174 7.87 1.09 -3.86
CA ASN A 174 7.07 2.28 -4.17
C ASN A 174 5.58 2.06 -3.91
N ALA A 175 5.10 0.81 -3.91
CA ALA A 175 3.72 0.49 -3.58
C ALA A 175 3.55 0.51 -2.06
N ARG A 176 3.10 1.64 -1.53
CA ARG A 176 2.95 1.87 -0.09
C ARG A 176 1.50 2.16 0.24
N VAL A 177 1.01 1.59 1.34
CA VAL A 177 -0.34 1.84 1.86
C VAL A 177 -0.24 2.14 3.35
N LEU A 178 -0.91 3.21 3.77
CA LEU A 178 -1.13 3.55 5.16
C LEU A 178 -2.59 3.29 5.51
N LEU A 179 -2.83 2.56 6.58
CA LEU A 179 -4.16 2.34 7.17
C LEU A 179 -4.18 2.90 8.58
N GLN A 180 -5.30 3.51 8.96
CA GLN A 180 -5.45 4.11 10.28
C GLN A 180 -6.78 3.66 10.89
N THR A 181 -6.74 3.27 12.15
CA THR A 181 -7.94 2.94 12.94
C THR A 181 -7.87 3.57 14.32
N THR A 182 -9.02 3.73 14.95
CA THR A 182 -9.15 4.14 16.34
C THR A 182 -9.64 2.95 17.15
N TYR A 183 -8.91 2.61 18.21
CA TYR A 183 -9.17 1.46 19.07
C TYR A 183 -9.47 1.94 20.49
N GLY A 184 -10.69 1.68 20.97
CA GLY A 184 -11.09 1.95 22.35
C GLY A 184 -10.93 0.70 23.20
N LYS A 185 -10.28 0.84 24.36
CA LYS A 185 -10.08 -0.26 25.30
C LYS A 185 -10.58 0.11 26.69
N LYS A 186 -11.55 -0.65 27.18
CA LYS A 186 -12.03 -0.53 28.56
C LYS A 186 -10.97 -1.06 29.53
N ILE A 187 -10.73 -0.32 30.61
CA ILE A 187 -9.83 -0.68 31.71
C ILE A 187 -10.64 -1.08 32.94
#